data_AF-A0A2A4JMK2-F1
#
_entry.id   AF-A0A2A4JMK2-F1
#
_cell.length_a   1.000
_cell.length_b   1.000
_cell.length_c   1.000
_cell.angle_alpha   90.00
_cell.angle_beta   90.00
_cell.angle_gamma   90.00
#
_symmetry.space_group_name_H-M   'P 1'
#
loop_
_entity.id
_entity.type
_entity.pdbx_description
1 polymer ?
#
loop_
_entity_poly.entity_id
_entity_poly.type
_entity_poly.pdbx_seq_one_letter_code
_entity_poly.pdbx_strand_id
1 'polypeptide(L)'
;MENFTTKIQISPLKGSENWATWRYKVSIMLRGTEGAMEAAEGKLRKPILGTGDGALMAYNSELLKYRKADSNALLIMTSNMTEETLTKVMRFETAHE
;
A
#
# COMPACT_ATOMS: atom_id res chain seq x y z
N MET A 1 6.30 21.32 18.81
CA MET A 1 5.16 20.61 18.20
C MET A 1 5.14 19.23 18.81
N GLU A 2 4.13 18.93 19.62
CA GLU A 2 3.95 17.59 20.19
C GLU A 2 3.63 16.63 19.04
N ASN A 3 4.51 15.65 18.82
CA ASN A 3 4.25 14.56 17.89
C ASN A 3 3.20 13.64 18.49
N PHE A 4 1.92 13.93 18.24
CA PHE A 4 0.84 12.99 18.46
C PHE A 4 0.91 11.86 17.42
N THR A 5 1.92 11.00 17.51
CA THR A 5 1.90 9.70 16.83
C THR A 5 1.00 8.75 17.61
N THR A 6 -0.31 9.02 17.59
CA THR A 6 -1.29 8.01 18.01
C THR A 6 -1.26 6.89 16.98
N LYS A 7 -0.49 5.82 17.27
CA LYS A 7 -0.40 4.65 16.41
C LYS A 7 -1.80 4.04 16.28
N ILE A 8 -2.40 4.13 15.09
CA ILE A 8 -3.71 3.52 14.83
C ILE A 8 -3.56 2.01 15.00
N GLN A 9 -4.23 1.46 16.00
CA GLN A 9 -4.28 0.03 16.25
C GLN A 9 -5.38 -0.60 15.40
N ILE A 10 -4.99 -1.46 14.47
CA ILE A 10 -5.89 -2.22 13.60
C ILE A 10 -5.79 -3.68 14.03
N SER A 11 -6.90 -4.24 14.50
CA SER A 11 -6.98 -5.68 14.79
C SER A 11 -7.00 -6.48 13.49
N PRO A 12 -6.56 -7.76 13.49
CA PRO A 12 -6.63 -8.60 12.31
C PRO A 12 -8.03 -8.64 11.69
N LEU A 13 -8.10 -8.68 10.36
CA LEU A 13 -9.36 -8.84 9.64
C LEU A 13 -10.00 -10.19 9.99
N LYS A 14 -11.26 -10.17 10.47
CA LYS A 14 -12.08 -11.34 10.83
C LYS A 14 -13.31 -11.47 9.92
N GLY A 15 -13.14 -11.14 8.64
CA GLY A 15 -14.25 -11.12 7.69
C GLY A 15 -15.33 -10.09 8.06
N SER A 16 -16.60 -10.48 7.98
CA SER A 16 -17.74 -9.58 8.19
C SER A 16 -17.86 -9.05 9.63
N GLU A 17 -17.30 -9.73 10.62
CA GLU A 17 -17.37 -9.35 12.04
C GLU A 17 -16.83 -7.93 12.30
N ASN A 18 -15.70 -7.59 11.67
CA ASN A 18 -15.02 -6.32 11.88
C ASN A 18 -14.71 -5.55 10.60
N TRP A 19 -15.27 -5.96 9.45
CA TRP A 19 -15.00 -5.39 8.13
C TRP A 19 -15.12 -3.86 8.09
N ALA A 20 -16.22 -3.29 8.59
CA ALA A 20 -16.47 -1.85 8.52
C ALA A 20 -15.41 -1.05 9.30
N THR A 21 -15.12 -1.45 10.55
CA THR A 21 -14.12 -0.81 11.41
C THR A 21 -12.71 -0.99 10.87
N TRP A 22 -12.39 -2.21 10.39
CA TRP A 22 -11.11 -2.52 9.78
C TRP A 22 -10.86 -1.64 8.56
N ARG A 23 -11.82 -1.61 7.63
CA ARG A 23 -11.77 -0.80 6.40
C ARG A 23 -11.61 0.68 6.72
N TYR A 24 -12.36 1.19 7.69
CA TYR A 24 -12.25 2.58 8.11
C TYR A 24 -10.84 2.92 8.61
N LYS A 25 -10.28 2.11 9.53
CA LYS A 25 -8.94 2.34 10.07
C LYS A 25 -7.83 2.21 9.03
N VAL A 26 -7.91 1.19 8.15
CA VAL A 26 -6.97 1.02 7.03
C VAL A 26 -7.04 2.22 6.09
N SER A 27 -8.25 2.72 5.77
CA SER A 27 -8.40 3.89 4.92
C SER A 27 -7.79 5.17 5.52
N ILE A 28 -7.78 5.31 6.86
CA ILE A 28 -7.08 6.43 7.52
C ILE A 28 -5.57 6.29 7.34
N MET A 29 -5.02 5.09 7.54
CA MET A 29 -3.58 4.83 7.35
C MET A 29 -3.12 5.07 5.91
N LEU A 30 -3.91 4.60 4.94
CA LEU A 30 -3.64 4.81 3.52
C LEU A 30 -3.69 6.29 3.15
N ARG A 31 -4.69 7.04 3.63
CA ARG A 31 -4.78 8.50 3.41
C ARG A 31 -3.63 9.30 4.02
N GLY A 32 -3.02 8.80 5.10
CA GLY A 32 -1.84 9.40 5.71
C GLY A 32 -0.54 9.17 4.94
N THR A 33 -0.57 8.34 3.88
CA THR A 33 0.61 7.98 3.09
C THR A 33 0.39 8.34 1.63
N GLU A 34 1.22 9.24 1.10
CA GLU A 34 1.14 9.67 -0.31
C GLU A 34 1.17 8.47 -1.28
N GLY A 35 0.20 8.43 -2.20
CA GLY A 35 0.07 7.40 -3.23
C GLY A 35 -0.41 6.04 -2.75
N ALA A 36 -0.50 5.79 -1.44
CA ALA A 36 -0.83 4.46 -0.91
C ALA A 36 -2.29 4.07 -1.15
N MET A 37 -3.21 5.03 -1.14
CA MET A 37 -4.61 4.77 -1.46
C MET A 37 -4.75 4.35 -2.93
N GLU A 38 -4.11 5.07 -3.85
CA GLU A 38 -4.08 4.76 -5.27
C GLU A 38 -3.45 3.39 -5.54
N ALA A 39 -2.41 3.03 -4.79
CA ALA A 39 -1.79 1.71 -4.84
C ALA A 39 -2.78 0.62 -4.39
N ALA A 40 -3.42 0.80 -3.24
CA ALA A 40 -4.40 -0.16 -2.71
C ALA A 40 -5.62 -0.35 -3.63
N GLU A 41 -5.99 0.69 -4.38
CA GLU A 41 -7.07 0.64 -5.38
C GLU A 41 -6.62 0.12 -6.75
N GLY A 42 -5.35 -0.23 -6.94
CA GLY A 42 -4.79 -0.67 -8.24
C GLY A 42 -4.74 0.43 -9.30
N LYS A 43 -4.80 1.70 -8.89
CA LYS A 43 -4.77 2.88 -9.77
C LYS A 43 -3.38 3.49 -9.89
N LEU A 44 -2.45 3.13 -9.00
CA LEU A 44 -1.07 3.58 -9.06
C LEU A 44 -0.39 3.04 -10.32
N ARG A 45 0.12 3.94 -11.16
CA ARG A 45 0.78 3.58 -12.43
C ARG A 45 2.28 3.57 -12.25
N LYS A 46 2.90 2.46 -12.67
CA LYS A 46 4.36 2.39 -12.79
C LYS A 46 4.83 3.40 -13.83
N PRO A 47 5.84 4.23 -13.54
CA PRO A 47 6.36 5.17 -14.52
C PRO A 47 6.97 4.42 -15.69
N ILE A 48 6.94 5.05 -16.86
CA ILE A 48 7.52 4.53 -18.10
C ILE A 48 8.77 5.38 -18.40
N LEU A 49 9.87 4.73 -18.76
CA LEU A 49 11.09 5.43 -19.13
C LEU A 49 10.85 6.23 -20.42
N GLY A 50 10.93 7.56 -20.31
CA GLY A 50 10.83 8.47 -21.45
C GLY A 50 12.12 8.54 -22.27
N THR A 51 12.08 9.31 -23.35
CA THR A 51 13.24 9.62 -24.20
C THR A 51 13.68 11.07 -23.99
N GLY A 52 14.98 11.35 -24.21
CA GLY A 52 15.56 12.70 -24.12
C GLY A 52 16.43 12.94 -22.88
N ASP A 53 17.09 14.09 -22.87
CA ASP A 53 18.00 14.46 -21.79
C ASP A 53 17.25 14.62 -20.46
N GLY A 54 17.79 14.03 -19.40
CA GLY A 54 17.16 14.03 -18.07
C GLY A 54 16.05 12.99 -17.87
N ALA A 55 15.62 12.26 -18.90
CA ALA A 55 14.55 11.26 -18.80
C ALA A 55 14.85 10.16 -17.78
N LEU A 56 16.10 9.73 -17.67
CA LEU A 56 16.53 8.72 -16.70
C LEU A 56 16.41 9.22 -15.25
N MET A 57 16.79 10.48 -14.98
CA MET A 57 16.68 11.05 -13.64
C MET A 57 15.21 11.21 -13.23
N ALA A 58 14.36 11.73 -14.12
CA ALA A 58 12.93 11.85 -13.89
C ALA A 58 12.29 10.48 -13.63
N TYR A 59 12.60 9.48 -14.48
CA TYR A 59 12.12 8.12 -14.32
C TYR A 59 12.53 7.52 -12.96
N ASN A 60 13.79 7.65 -12.55
CA ASN A 60 14.26 7.11 -11.27
C ASN A 60 13.56 7.78 -10.07
N SER A 61 13.30 9.08 -10.15
CA SER A 61 12.56 9.81 -9.12
C SER A 61 11.12 9.30 -8.98
N GLU A 62 10.40 9.20 -10.10
CA GLU A 62 9.03 8.71 -10.12
C GLU A 62 8.95 7.22 -9.76
N LEU A 63 9.95 6.42 -10.13
CA LEU A 63 10.00 4.99 -9.78
C LEU A 63 10.19 4.80 -8.28
N LEU A 64 10.98 5.67 -7.63
CA LEU A 64 11.14 5.65 -6.20
C LEU A 64 9.82 6.00 -5.48
N LYS A 65 9.10 7.03 -5.95
CA LYS A 65 7.78 7.39 -5.42
C LYS A 65 6.78 6.25 -5.59
N TYR A 66 6.72 5.66 -6.78
CA TYR A 66 5.90 4.49 -7.08
C TYR A 66 6.17 3.35 -6.09
N ARG A 67 7.45 2.93 -5.97
CA ARG A 67 7.83 1.82 -5.09
C ARG A 67 7.49 2.09 -3.63
N LYS A 68 7.69 3.33 -3.17
CA LYS A 68 7.37 3.73 -1.80
C LYS A 68 5.87 3.65 -1.54
N ALA A 69 5.04 4.20 -2.43
CA ALA A 69 3.58 4.15 -2.32
C ALA A 69 3.06 2.71 -2.32
N ASP A 70 3.55 1.90 -3.27
CA ASP A 70 3.20 0.49 -3.44
C ASP A 70 3.57 -0.35 -2.21
N SER A 71 4.83 -0.29 -1.76
CA SER A 71 5.30 -1.03 -0.58
C SER A 71 4.59 -0.60 0.70
N ASN A 72 4.29 0.69 0.87
CA ASN A 72 3.57 1.16 2.04
C ASN A 72 2.12 0.65 2.06
N ALA A 73 1.44 0.67 0.91
CA ALA A 73 0.08 0.15 0.80
C ALA A 73 0.04 -1.35 1.13
N LEU A 74 0.96 -2.13 0.55
CA LEU A 74 1.10 -3.56 0.85
C LEU A 74 1.35 -3.80 2.34
N LEU A 75 2.27 -3.07 2.96
CA LEU A 75 2.57 -3.21 4.38
C LEU A 75 1.35 -2.88 5.26
N ILE A 76 0.63 -1.79 4.97
CA ILE A 76 -0.57 -1.39 5.72
C ILE A 76 -1.66 -2.47 5.62
N MET A 77 -1.87 -3.00 4.42
CA MET A 77 -2.89 -4.03 4.19
C MET A 77 -2.52 -5.35 4.86
N THR A 78 -1.28 -5.83 4.68
CA THR A 78 -0.85 -7.17 5.11
C THR A 78 -0.54 -7.28 6.61
N SER A 79 -0.06 -6.21 7.26
CA SER A 79 0.29 -6.22 8.69
C SER A 79 -0.89 -6.43 9.64
N ASN A 80 -2.13 -6.35 9.13
CA ASN A 80 -3.37 -6.45 9.90
C ASN A 80 -4.28 -7.56 9.34
N MET A 81 -3.69 -8.58 8.73
CA MET A 81 -4.35 -9.79 8.25
C MET A 81 -3.96 -10.98 9.12
N THR A 82 -4.80 -12.02 9.13
CA THR A 82 -4.40 -13.33 9.64
C THR A 82 -3.44 -13.99 8.67
N GLU A 83 -2.58 -14.90 9.15
CA GLU A 83 -1.64 -15.66 8.31
C GLU A 83 -2.37 -16.39 7.17
N GLU A 84 -3.55 -16.95 7.45
CA GLU A 84 -4.40 -17.60 6.46
C GLU A 84 -4.85 -16.63 5.35
N THR A 85 -5.26 -15.42 5.72
CA THR A 85 -5.69 -14.39 4.76
C THR A 85 -4.50 -13.88 3.96
N LEU A 86 -3.37 -13.65 4.62
CA LEU A 86 -2.13 -13.22 3.99
C LEU A 86 -1.65 -14.24 2.95
N THR A 87 -1.66 -15.53 3.30
CA THR A 87 -1.30 -16.62 2.38
C THR A 87 -2.18 -16.61 1.12
N LYS A 88 -3.48 -16.31 1.25
CA LYS A 88 -4.39 -16.21 0.09
C LYS A 88 -4.04 -15.03 -0.81
N VAL A 89 -3.63 -13.90 -0.24
CA VAL A 89 -3.21 -12.70 -1.00
C VAL A 89 -1.85 -12.91 -1.67
N MET A 90 -0.88 -13.51 -0.97
CA MET A 90 0.46 -13.79 -1.49
C MET A 90 0.46 -14.75 -2.71
N ARG A 91 -0.54 -15.62 -2.82
CA ARG A 91 -0.73 -16.49 -4.01
C ARG A 91 -0.90 -15.69 -5.30
N PHE A 92 -1.29 -14.42 -5.24
CA PHE A 92 -1.42 -13.53 -6.39
C PHE A 92 -0.17 -12.68 -6.66
N GLU A 93 0.84 -12.71 -5.79
CA GLU A 93 2.11 -11.99 -5.98
C GLU A 93 3.22 -12.84 -6.60
N THR A 94 3.12 -14.16 -6.45
CA THR A 94 3.93 -15.08 -7.24
C THR A 94 3.23 -15.25 -8.58
N ALA A 95 3.97 -15.08 -9.68
CA ALA A 95 3.55 -15.62 -10.96
C ALA A 95 3.50 -17.15 -10.81
N HIS A 96 2.41 -17.70 -10.28
CA HIS A 96 2.13 -19.11 -10.41
C HIS A 96 1.72 -19.36 -11.85
N GLU A 97 2.47 -20.28 -12.47
CA GLU A 97 2.32 -20.93 -13.78
C GLU A 97 1.03 -20.65 -14.58
#